data_AF-A0A956VSB5-F1
#
_entry.id   AF-A0A956VSB5-F1
#
_cell.length_a   1.000
_cell.length_b   1.000
_cell.length_c   1.000
_cell.angle_alpha   90.00
_cell.angle_beta   90.00
_cell.angle_gamma   90.00
#
_symmetry.space_group_name_H-M   'P 1'
#
loop_
_entity.id
_entity.type
_entity.pdbx_description
1 polymer ?
#
loop_
_entity_poly.entity_id
_entity_poly.type
_entity_poly.pdbx_seq_one_letter_code
_entity_poly.pdbx_strand_id
1 'polypeptide(L)'
;WPKDYWEPGLLSQRGQVRKLITSFPVGTGKVVWPFEERLNAGEAEVEVTGQGSLAERLRAARAGIAAFYTPVGPGTVVAEGKEIRDFNGVPHVLEHALHADFALIRAWKADRYGNLVFRGPKTFNETMAGAARVTVAEVDEIVPLGDLAPDAIHTPGVYVQRVVVRPSTPPASWQEPC
;
A
#
# COMPACT_ATOMS: atom_id res chain seq x y z
N TRP A 1 14.65 15.51 9.07
CA TRP A 1 13.80 14.31 8.97
C TRP A 1 13.79 13.62 10.32
N PRO A 2 12.62 13.19 10.85
CA PRO A 2 12.60 12.40 12.08
C PRO A 2 13.51 11.18 11.90
N LYS A 3 14.31 10.84 12.91
CA LYS A 3 15.24 9.69 12.85
C LYS A 3 14.51 8.33 12.92
N ASP A 4 13.18 8.38 13.04
CA ASP A 4 12.34 7.26 13.47
C ASP A 4 11.30 6.88 12.40
N TYR A 5 11.50 7.31 11.15
CA TYR A 5 10.57 7.00 10.07
C TYR A 5 10.71 5.54 9.67
N TRP A 6 9.82 4.69 10.18
CA TRP A 6 9.67 3.32 9.72
C TRP A 6 8.22 3.13 9.27
N GLU A 7 8.13 2.51 8.11
CA GLU A 7 7.03 1.76 7.49
C GLU A 7 6.31 0.79 8.47
N PRO A 8 5.63 -0.32 8.11
CA PRO A 8 5.11 -1.26 9.11
C PRO A 8 6.13 -1.83 10.13
N GLY A 9 7.42 -1.45 10.08
CA GLY A 9 8.48 -1.82 11.02
C GLY A 9 8.11 -1.69 12.50
N LEU A 10 7.45 -0.61 12.94
CA LEU A 10 7.03 -0.48 14.35
C LEU A 10 5.96 -1.53 14.73
N LEU A 11 5.03 -1.80 13.81
CA LEU A 11 4.02 -2.85 14.00
C LEU A 11 4.69 -4.22 14.08
N SER A 12 5.69 -4.48 13.22
CA SER A 12 6.48 -5.70 13.24
C SER A 12 7.28 -5.84 14.55
N GLN A 13 7.97 -4.79 15.03
CA GLN A 13 8.68 -4.80 16.32
C GLN A 13 7.76 -5.20 17.48
N ARG A 14 6.51 -4.75 17.45
CA ARG A 14 5.50 -5.04 18.47
C ARG A 14 4.75 -6.37 18.25
N GLY A 15 5.16 -7.17 17.27
CA GLY A 15 4.52 -8.46 16.96
C GLY A 15 3.10 -8.33 16.39
N GLN A 16 2.75 -7.17 15.84
CA GLN A 16 1.40 -6.88 15.32
C GLN A 16 1.23 -7.25 13.84
N VAL A 17 2.29 -7.74 13.19
CA VAL A 17 2.28 -8.19 11.79
C VAL A 17 2.54 -9.70 11.73
N ARG A 18 1.50 -10.47 11.38
CA ARG A 18 1.61 -11.92 11.15
C ARG A 18 2.05 -12.27 9.73
N LYS A 19 1.57 -11.53 8.73
CA LYS A 19 1.86 -11.77 7.31
C LYS A 19 2.12 -10.46 6.58
N LEU A 20 3.12 -10.45 5.71
CA LEU A 20 3.43 -9.33 4.82
C LEU A 20 3.30 -9.76 3.35
N ILE A 21 2.57 -8.97 2.56
CA ILE A 21 2.53 -9.10 1.10
C ILE A 21 3.30 -7.92 0.53
N THR A 22 4.43 -8.17 -0.12
CA THR A 22 5.34 -7.11 -0.56
C THR A 22 6.15 -7.52 -1.77
N SER A 23 6.71 -6.54 -2.48
CA SER A 23 7.67 -6.79 -3.55
C SER A 23 9.12 -6.82 -3.12
N PHE A 24 9.44 -6.27 -1.94
CA PHE A 24 10.78 -6.26 -1.36
C PHE A 24 10.66 -6.45 0.16
N PRO A 25 10.84 -7.69 0.67
CA PRO A 25 10.59 -8.01 2.07
C PRO A 25 11.76 -7.82 3.03
N VAL A 26 12.99 -7.68 2.51
CA VAL A 26 14.23 -7.68 3.31
C VAL A 26 15.17 -6.57 2.87
N GLY A 27 15.98 -6.08 3.81
CA GLY A 27 16.95 -5.03 3.56
C GLY A 27 18.11 -5.51 2.67
N THR A 28 18.69 -4.61 1.90
CA THR A 28 19.96 -4.88 1.20
C THR A 28 21.13 -4.58 2.15
N GLY A 29 21.82 -5.61 2.67
CA GLY A 29 23.08 -5.45 3.40
C GLY A 29 23.08 -6.00 4.84
N LYS A 30 23.71 -5.27 5.77
CA LYS A 30 23.94 -5.69 7.18
C LYS A 30 22.83 -5.33 8.16
N VAL A 31 21.74 -4.71 7.69
CA VAL A 31 20.62 -4.27 8.55
C VAL A 31 19.54 -5.32 8.47
N VAL A 32 19.27 -5.99 9.60
CA VAL A 32 18.13 -6.90 9.74
C VAL A 32 16.93 -6.09 10.21
N TRP A 33 15.82 -6.20 9.49
CA TRP A 33 14.62 -5.42 9.77
C TRP A 33 13.77 -6.17 10.80
N PRO A 34 12.97 -5.49 11.65
CA PRO A 34 12.17 -6.17 12.66
C PRO A 34 11.23 -7.25 12.12
N PHE A 35 10.73 -7.06 10.90
CA PHE A 35 9.94 -8.09 10.23
C PHE A 35 10.80 -9.30 9.82
N GLU A 36 12.02 -9.06 9.34
CA GLU A 36 12.97 -10.10 8.94
C GLU A 36 13.42 -10.95 10.14
N GLU A 37 13.65 -10.35 11.31
CA GLU A 37 13.93 -11.09 12.55
C GLU A 37 12.80 -12.08 12.88
N ARG A 38 11.55 -11.62 12.78
CA ARG A 38 10.36 -12.44 13.03
C ARG A 38 10.16 -13.51 11.97
N LEU A 39 10.42 -13.21 10.71
CA LEU A 39 10.38 -14.17 9.61
C LEU A 39 11.41 -15.29 9.83
N ASN A 40 12.65 -14.94 10.20
CA ASN A 40 13.72 -15.90 10.49
C ASN A 40 13.43 -16.75 11.74
N ALA A 41 12.71 -16.21 12.72
CA ALA A 41 12.23 -16.93 13.89
C ALA A 41 11.00 -17.82 13.62
N GLY A 42 10.41 -17.75 12.42
CA GLY A 42 9.17 -18.47 12.09
C GLY A 42 7.90 -17.88 12.72
N GLU A 43 7.95 -16.63 13.19
CA GLU A 43 6.84 -15.92 13.85
C GLU A 43 6.01 -15.06 12.90
N ALA A 44 6.42 -14.96 11.63
CA ALA A 44 5.74 -14.20 10.58
C ALA A 44 5.89 -14.89 9.21
N GLU A 45 4.95 -14.59 8.31
CA GLU A 45 4.90 -15.13 6.95
C GLU A 45 5.11 -14.03 5.91
N VAL A 46 5.74 -14.36 4.79
CA VAL A 46 5.92 -13.43 3.68
C VAL A 46 5.36 -14.01 2.39
N GLU A 47 4.61 -13.19 1.65
CA GLU A 47 4.22 -13.45 0.26
C GLU A 47 4.92 -12.42 -0.63
N VAL A 48 5.86 -12.88 -1.44
CA VAL A 48 6.59 -12.02 -2.37
C VAL A 48 5.89 -12.00 -3.72
N THR A 49 5.65 -10.82 -4.27
CA THR A 49 5.08 -10.64 -5.61
C THR A 49 5.78 -9.49 -6.33
N GLY A 50 5.79 -9.46 -7.67
CA GLY A 50 6.38 -8.35 -8.41
C GLY A 50 5.68 -7.02 -8.08
N GLN A 51 6.43 -5.91 -8.02
CA GLN A 51 5.86 -4.60 -7.67
C GLN A 51 4.70 -4.19 -8.60
N GLY A 52 4.83 -4.47 -9.90
CA GLY A 52 3.76 -4.25 -10.88
C GLY A 52 2.54 -5.14 -10.63
N SER A 53 2.75 -6.42 -10.32
CA SER A 53 1.67 -7.34 -9.95
C SER A 53 0.98 -6.89 -8.65
N LEU A 54 1.71 -6.43 -7.64
CA LEU A 54 1.13 -5.88 -6.42
C LEU A 54 0.23 -4.67 -6.70
N ALA A 55 0.73 -3.72 -7.51
CA ALA A 55 -0.05 -2.56 -7.92
C ALA A 55 -1.31 -2.96 -8.70
N GLU A 56 -1.19 -3.91 -9.61
CA GLU A 56 -2.32 -4.39 -10.42
C GLU A 56 -3.33 -5.20 -9.60
N ARG A 57 -2.89 -5.97 -8.59
CA ARG A 57 -3.79 -6.63 -7.63
C ARG A 57 -4.64 -5.65 -6.85
N LEU A 58 -4.05 -4.52 -6.40
CA LEU A 58 -4.79 -3.45 -5.72
C LEU A 58 -5.74 -2.73 -6.69
N ARG A 59 -5.28 -2.43 -7.92
CA ARG A 59 -6.10 -1.80 -8.95
C ARG A 59 -7.29 -2.69 -9.35
N ALA A 60 -7.07 -3.99 -9.51
CA ALA A 60 -8.11 -4.98 -9.79
C ALA A 60 -9.16 -5.02 -8.68
N ALA A 61 -8.72 -5.00 -7.41
CA ALA A 61 -9.62 -4.92 -6.26
C ALA A 61 -10.50 -3.67 -6.30
N ARG A 62 -9.90 -2.49 -6.55
CA ARG A 62 -10.63 -1.22 -6.71
C ARG A 62 -11.65 -1.26 -7.86
N ALA A 63 -11.32 -1.95 -8.94
CA ALA A 63 -12.15 -2.03 -10.14
C ALA A 63 -13.21 -3.15 -10.09
N GLY A 64 -13.24 -3.98 -9.04
CA GLY A 64 -14.13 -5.14 -8.97
C GLY A 64 -13.75 -6.28 -9.92
N ILE A 65 -12.48 -6.36 -10.33
CA ILE A 65 -11.94 -7.45 -11.16
C ILE A 65 -11.40 -8.52 -10.23
N ALA A 66 -11.92 -9.75 -10.29
CA ALA A 66 -11.55 -10.80 -9.35
C ALA A 66 -10.10 -11.29 -9.48
N ALA A 67 -9.60 -11.39 -10.72
CA ALA A 67 -8.24 -11.86 -11.03
C ALA A 67 -7.82 -11.43 -12.44
N PHE A 68 -6.52 -11.45 -12.71
CA PHE A 68 -5.93 -11.14 -14.01
C PHE A 68 -4.68 -12.01 -14.27
N TYR A 69 -4.34 -12.20 -15.53
CA TYR A 69 -3.10 -12.87 -15.93
C TYR A 69 -1.99 -11.84 -16.18
N THR A 70 -0.77 -12.14 -15.73
CA THR A 70 0.42 -11.30 -15.95
C THR A 70 1.61 -12.14 -16.39
N PRO A 71 2.47 -11.66 -17.31
CA PRO A 71 3.69 -12.37 -17.70
C PRO A 71 4.80 -12.28 -16.63
N VAL A 72 4.53 -11.64 -15.49
CA VAL A 72 5.48 -11.47 -14.40
C VAL A 72 5.45 -12.67 -13.46
N GLY A 73 6.58 -13.35 -13.30
CA GLY A 73 6.75 -14.46 -12.35
C GLY A 73 6.83 -15.90 -12.89
N PRO A 74 6.38 -16.27 -14.12
CA PRO A 74 6.58 -17.61 -14.65
C PRO A 74 8.05 -18.07 -14.53
N GLY A 75 8.25 -19.31 -14.09
CA GLY A 75 9.60 -19.87 -13.88
C GLY A 75 10.34 -19.37 -12.63
N THR A 76 9.66 -18.64 -11.75
CA THR A 76 10.20 -18.16 -10.46
C THR A 76 9.36 -18.66 -9.28
N VAL A 77 9.89 -18.51 -8.07
CA VAL A 77 9.18 -18.84 -6.80
C VAL A 77 7.82 -18.11 -6.66
N VAL A 78 7.65 -16.96 -7.31
CA VAL A 78 6.39 -16.19 -7.27
C VAL A 78 5.22 -16.92 -7.95
N ALA A 79 5.51 -17.85 -8.87
CA ALA A 79 4.52 -18.64 -9.61
C ALA A 79 4.16 -19.96 -8.92
N GLU A 80 4.83 -20.33 -7.83
CA GLU A 80 4.57 -21.60 -7.13
C GLU A 80 3.12 -21.67 -6.63
N GLY A 81 2.43 -22.76 -6.98
CA GLY A 81 1.04 -22.99 -6.61
C GLY A 81 0.00 -22.12 -7.33
N LYS A 82 0.41 -21.26 -8.28
CA LYS A 82 -0.50 -20.41 -9.07
C LYS A 82 -0.84 -21.05 -10.41
N GLU A 83 -2.02 -20.73 -10.94
CA GLU A 83 -2.41 -21.14 -12.29
C GLU A 83 -1.53 -20.42 -13.32
N ILE A 84 -1.04 -21.17 -14.31
CA ILE A 84 -0.30 -20.64 -15.46
C ILE A 84 -1.10 -20.91 -16.74
N ARG A 85 -1.23 -19.89 -17.59
CA ARG A 85 -1.86 -20.00 -18.89
C ARG A 85 -0.97 -19.39 -19.97
N ASP A 86 -0.88 -20.07 -21.12
CA ASP A 86 -0.19 -19.54 -22.29
C ASP A 86 -1.10 -18.56 -23.04
N PHE A 87 -0.55 -17.40 -23.39
CA PHE A 87 -1.15 -16.46 -24.30
C PHE A 87 -0.13 -16.13 -25.39
N ASN A 88 -0.36 -16.63 -26.62
CA ASN A 88 0.49 -16.40 -27.79
C ASN A 88 1.96 -16.82 -27.58
N GLY A 89 2.19 -17.96 -26.92
CA GLY A 89 3.54 -18.48 -26.64
C GLY A 89 4.22 -17.81 -25.45
N VAL A 90 3.51 -16.97 -24.69
CA VAL A 90 4.03 -16.34 -23.47
C VAL A 90 3.26 -16.89 -22.26
N PRO A 91 3.94 -17.54 -21.30
CA PRO A 91 3.29 -18.01 -20.07
C PRO A 91 2.92 -16.81 -19.19
N HIS A 92 1.72 -16.86 -18.62
CA HIS A 92 1.23 -15.86 -17.67
C HIS A 92 0.74 -16.51 -16.39
N VAL A 93 1.01 -15.88 -15.26
CA VAL A 93 0.54 -16.30 -13.93
C VAL A 93 -0.80 -15.63 -13.64
N LEU A 94 -1.76 -16.39 -13.11
CA LEU A 94 -2.99 -15.85 -12.54
C LEU A 94 -2.72 -15.18 -11.19
N GLU A 95 -3.00 -13.89 -11.08
CA GLU A 95 -2.95 -13.13 -9.84
C GLU A 95 -4.37 -12.71 -9.42
N HIS A 96 -4.67 -12.83 -8.13
CA HIS A 96 -5.95 -12.44 -7.57
C HIS A 96 -5.92 -11.01 -7.02
N ALA A 97 -7.04 -10.31 -7.17
CA ALA A 97 -7.23 -8.98 -6.58
C ALA A 97 -6.91 -8.98 -5.08
N LEU A 98 -6.25 -7.93 -4.63
CA LEU A 98 -5.86 -7.76 -3.23
C LEU A 98 -6.80 -6.75 -2.56
N HIS A 99 -7.78 -7.29 -1.85
CA HIS A 99 -8.69 -6.51 -1.00
C HIS A 99 -8.12 -6.36 0.41
N ALA A 100 -8.37 -5.21 1.03
CA ALA A 100 -8.05 -4.97 2.44
C ALA A 100 -9.25 -4.45 3.22
N ASP A 101 -9.23 -4.60 4.54
CA ASP A 101 -10.21 -3.93 5.41
C ASP A 101 -9.94 -2.42 5.48
N PHE A 102 -8.66 -2.05 5.62
CA PHE A 102 -8.23 -0.67 5.74
C PHE A 102 -7.11 -0.36 4.76
N ALA A 103 -7.17 0.82 4.15
CA ALA A 103 -6.05 1.44 3.45
C ALA A 103 -5.64 2.71 4.19
N LEU A 104 -4.40 2.77 4.64
CA LEU A 104 -3.81 3.96 5.24
C LEU A 104 -2.94 4.64 4.17
N ILE A 105 -3.34 5.83 3.74
CA ILE A 105 -2.69 6.54 2.64
C ILE A 105 -2.31 7.96 3.05
N ARG A 106 -1.37 8.56 2.32
CA ARG A 106 -0.89 9.92 2.51
C ARG A 106 -1.10 10.76 1.25
N ALA A 107 -1.82 11.87 1.38
CA ALA A 107 -2.00 12.85 0.31
C ALA A 107 -1.55 14.26 0.77
N TRP A 108 -1.48 15.22 -0.15
CA TRP A 108 -1.08 16.59 0.20
C TRP A 108 -2.27 17.38 0.74
N LYS A 109 -3.32 17.55 -0.06
CA LYS A 109 -4.55 18.23 0.38
C LYS A 109 -5.77 17.35 0.19
N ALA A 110 -6.79 17.63 0.99
CA ALA A 110 -8.14 17.11 0.79
C ALA A 110 -9.18 18.22 0.88
N ASP A 111 -10.34 18.03 0.27
CA ASP A 111 -11.54 18.78 0.61
C ASP A 111 -12.45 18.00 1.57
N ARG A 112 -13.58 18.62 1.96
CA ARG A 112 -14.57 18.01 2.87
C ARG A 112 -15.26 16.76 2.33
N TYR A 113 -15.17 16.47 1.03
CA TYR A 113 -15.75 15.28 0.39
C TYR A 113 -14.71 14.16 0.21
N GLY A 114 -13.46 14.39 0.62
CA GLY A 114 -12.39 13.42 0.52
C GLY A 114 -11.68 13.42 -0.83
N ASN A 115 -11.91 14.42 -1.70
CA ASN A 115 -11.12 14.54 -2.93
C ASN A 115 -9.67 14.84 -2.57
N LEU A 116 -8.72 14.09 -3.13
CA LEU A 116 -7.31 14.21 -2.79
C LEU A 116 -6.48 14.74 -3.95
N VAL A 117 -5.53 15.59 -3.60
CA VAL A 117 -4.39 15.95 -4.44
C VAL A 117 -3.09 15.53 -3.76
N PHE A 118 -2.09 15.17 -4.56
CA PHE A 118 -0.80 14.68 -4.09
C PHE A 118 0.28 15.63 -4.57
N ARG A 119 1.40 15.70 -3.85
CA ARG A 119 2.58 16.47 -4.25
C ARG A 119 3.77 15.53 -4.40
N GLY A 120 4.33 15.46 -5.62
CA GLY A 120 5.41 14.53 -5.94
C GLY A 120 4.93 13.10 -6.25
N PRO A 121 5.80 12.08 -6.11
CA PRO A 121 5.45 10.69 -6.42
C PRO A 121 4.32 10.17 -5.51
N LYS A 122 3.25 9.69 -6.13
CA LYS A 122 2.06 9.16 -5.43
C LYS A 122 2.27 7.76 -4.85
N THR A 123 3.22 7.02 -5.45
CA THR A 123 3.52 5.61 -5.15
C THR A 123 2.23 4.77 -5.07
N PHE A 124 2.02 4.00 -4.01
CA PHE A 124 0.85 3.15 -3.83
C PHE A 124 -0.38 3.87 -3.28
N ASN A 125 -0.25 5.12 -2.80
CA ASN A 125 -1.35 5.80 -2.09
C ASN A 125 -2.63 5.90 -2.94
N GLU A 126 -2.50 6.30 -4.21
CA GLU A 126 -3.63 6.39 -5.14
C GLU A 126 -4.18 5.01 -5.53
N THR A 127 -3.31 4.02 -5.70
CA THR A 127 -3.70 2.65 -6.09
C THR A 127 -4.41 1.92 -4.95
N MET A 128 -4.02 2.19 -3.70
CA MET A 128 -4.63 1.63 -2.50
C MET A 128 -6.00 2.26 -2.19
N ALA A 129 -6.23 3.51 -2.60
CA ALA A 129 -7.53 4.16 -2.43
C ALA A 129 -8.61 3.39 -3.21
N GLY A 130 -9.65 2.93 -2.49
CA GLY A 130 -10.70 2.10 -3.06
C GLY A 130 -10.40 0.61 -3.21
N ALA A 131 -9.16 0.15 -2.94
CA ALA A 131 -8.83 -1.27 -2.84
C ALA A 131 -9.17 -1.85 -1.45
N ALA A 132 -9.65 -1.01 -0.53
CA ALA A 132 -10.04 -1.38 0.83
C ALA A 132 -11.47 -0.97 1.16
N ARG A 133 -12.07 -1.63 2.15
CA ARG A 133 -13.40 -1.27 2.67
C ARG A 133 -13.42 0.14 3.30
N VAL A 134 -12.34 0.53 3.98
CA VAL A 134 -12.18 1.85 4.57
C VAL A 134 -10.81 2.42 4.24
N THR A 135 -10.78 3.44 3.39
CA THR A 135 -9.59 4.26 3.13
C THR A 135 -9.55 5.46 4.08
N VAL A 136 -8.44 5.59 4.80
CA VAL A 136 -8.12 6.71 5.68
C VAL A 136 -6.95 7.48 5.07
N ALA A 137 -7.18 8.72 4.68
CA ALA A 137 -6.17 9.61 4.11
C ALA A 137 -5.66 10.58 5.17
N GLU A 138 -4.38 10.47 5.53
CA GLU A 138 -3.68 11.55 6.22
C GLU A 138 -3.31 12.64 5.19
N VAL A 139 -3.52 13.91 5.53
CA VAL A 139 -3.22 15.07 4.68
C VAL A 139 -2.46 16.16 5.41
N ASP A 140 -1.75 17.01 4.67
CA ASP A 140 -1.12 18.21 5.25
C ASP A 140 -2.16 19.27 5.58
N GLU A 141 -3.18 19.42 4.73
CA GLU A 141 -4.22 20.44 4.88
C GLU A 141 -5.56 19.96 4.33
N ILE A 142 -6.64 20.36 5.01
CA ILE A 142 -7.98 20.31 4.44
C ILE A 142 -8.31 21.72 3.93
N VAL A 143 -8.67 21.81 2.65
CA VAL A 143 -9.02 23.08 2.00
C VAL A 143 -10.53 23.25 1.85
N PRO A 144 -11.02 24.50 1.79
CA PRO A 144 -12.39 24.82 1.42
C PRO A 144 -12.86 24.14 0.11
N LEU A 145 -14.18 23.93 0.01
CA LEU A 145 -14.78 23.41 -1.21
C LEU A 145 -14.60 24.40 -2.36
N GLY A 146 -14.10 23.93 -3.51
CA GLY A 146 -13.83 24.74 -4.69
C GLY A 146 -12.35 25.12 -4.85
N ASP A 147 -11.54 25.01 -3.80
CA ASP A 147 -10.11 25.30 -3.85
C ASP A 147 -9.33 24.21 -4.60
N LEU A 148 -9.87 22.99 -4.67
CA LEU A 148 -9.38 21.94 -5.56
C LEU A 148 -10.11 22.05 -6.90
N ALA A 149 -9.38 22.46 -7.93
CA ALA A 149 -9.90 22.44 -9.29
C ALA A 149 -10.29 21.00 -9.68
N PRO A 150 -11.48 20.76 -10.27
CA PRO A 150 -11.95 19.40 -10.55
C PRO A 150 -11.00 18.54 -11.40
N ASP A 151 -10.29 19.16 -12.33
CA ASP A 151 -9.29 18.55 -13.21
C ASP A 151 -7.94 18.30 -12.52
N ALA A 152 -7.71 18.91 -11.36
CA ALA A 152 -6.52 18.68 -10.53
C ALA A 152 -6.72 17.53 -9.52
N ILE A 153 -7.93 17.00 -9.35
CA ILE A 153 -8.23 15.91 -8.41
C ILE A 153 -7.60 14.61 -8.91
N HIS A 154 -6.68 14.02 -8.13
CA HIS A 154 -6.05 12.74 -8.46
C HIS A 154 -6.89 11.56 -7.96
N THR A 155 -7.35 11.61 -6.71
CA THR A 155 -8.21 10.57 -6.14
C THR A 155 -9.56 11.17 -5.78
N PRO A 156 -10.64 10.80 -6.50
CA PRO A 156 -11.98 11.23 -6.16
C PRO A 156 -12.41 10.76 -4.77
N GLY A 157 -13.17 11.59 -4.06
CA GLY A 157 -13.59 11.34 -2.68
C GLY A 157 -14.44 10.09 -2.47
N VAL A 158 -15.04 9.53 -3.52
CA VAL A 158 -15.75 8.24 -3.47
C VAL A 158 -14.85 7.09 -2.97
N TYR A 159 -13.54 7.19 -3.17
CA TYR A 159 -12.56 6.20 -2.73
C TYR A 159 -12.00 6.46 -1.32
N VAL A 160 -12.49 7.49 -0.60
CA VAL A 160 -11.92 7.94 0.67
C VAL A 160 -13.02 8.09 1.72
N GLN A 161 -12.97 7.27 2.78
CA GLN A 161 -14.00 7.29 3.82
C GLN A 161 -13.66 8.22 4.98
N ARG A 162 -12.37 8.48 5.22
CA ARG A 162 -11.91 9.33 6.33
C ARG A 162 -10.73 10.17 5.90
N VAL A 163 -10.72 11.43 6.30
CA VAL A 163 -9.61 12.36 6.12
C VAL A 163 -9.14 12.80 7.50
N VAL A 164 -7.83 12.76 7.74
CA VAL A 164 -7.20 13.20 8.99
C VAL A 164 -6.12 14.21 8.67
N VAL A 165 -6.17 15.38 9.29
CA VAL A 165 -5.11 16.39 9.17
C VAL A 165 -3.94 15.97 10.04
N ARG A 166 -2.74 15.96 9.46
CA ARG A 166 -1.52 15.72 10.20
C ARG A 166 -1.28 16.84 11.21
N PRO A 167 -0.90 16.52 12.47
CA PRO A 167 -0.49 17.54 13.43
C PRO A 167 0.66 18.40 12.88
N SER A 168 0.55 19.72 13.03
CA SER A 168 1.60 20.68 12.61
C SER A 168 2.90 20.51 13.40
N THR A 169 2.79 20.05 14.64
CA THR A 169 3.92 19.62 15.47
C THR A 169 3.94 18.09 15.51
N PRO A 170 4.88 17.42 14.83
CA PRO A 170 5.01 15.97 14.95
C PRO A 170 5.41 15.60 16.39
N PRO A 171 4.99 14.43 16.91
CA PRO A 171 5.44 13.96 18.20
C PRO A 171 6.97 13.85 18.21
N ALA A 172 7.59 14.14 19.35
CA ALA A 172 9.05 14.08 19.52
C ALA A 172 9.59 12.66 19.35
N SER A 173 8.77 11.64 19.62
CA SER A 173 9.05 10.22 19.46
C SER A 173 7.75 9.44 19.21
N TRP A 174 7.81 8.40 18.39
CA TRP A 174 6.69 7.44 18.22
C TRP A 174 6.60 6.42 19.36
N GLN A 175 7.58 6.39 20.26
CA GLN A 175 7.57 5.55 21.47
C GLN A 175 6.69 6.16 22.58
N GLU A 176 6.48 7.47 22.54
CA GLU A 176 5.59 8.24 23.40
C GLU A 176 4.50 8.87 22.52
N PRO A 177 3.57 8.06 21.96
CA PRO A 177 2.43 8.63 21.26
C PRO A 177 1.65 9.47 22.28
N CYS A 178 1.39 10.72 21.92
CA CYS A 178 0.68 11.72 22.72
C CYS A 178 -0.59 11.18 23.38
#